data_AF-A0A1T5CAP2-F1
#
_entry.id   AF-A0A1T5CAP2-F1
#
_cell.length_a   1.000
_cell.length_b   1.000
_cell.length_c   1.000
_cell.angle_alpha   90.00
_cell.angle_beta   90.00
_cell.angle_gamma   90.00
#
_symmetry.space_group_name_H-M   'P 1'
#
loop_
_entity.id
_entity.type
_entity.pdbx_description
1 polymer ?
#
loop_
_entity_poly.entity_id
_entity_poly.type
_entity_poly.pdbx_seq_one_letter_code
_entity_poly.pdbx_strand_id
1 'polypeptide(L)'
;MSLFKKIFSPQKKETLDKGLEKTKNNFFSKLGKAVAGKSKVDDDVLDDLEEVLVSSDVGVDTTLKIITRIEARVARDKYVGTDELNGILREEIAGLLSETNQSENSGLNIPSGKKPYVIMVVGVNGVGKTTTIGKLAYQYKKQGLKVVLGAADTFRAAAIDQLQVWANRVGVPIVKQQMGSDPASVAFDTLSSAITQDADVVIIDTAGRLHNKVNLMNELTKVKRVMQKVIENTPHEVLLVLDGSTGQNAFEQAKQFTKATEVTALAITKLDGTAKGGVVIGISDQFKIPVKYIGVGEGIEDLQVFNKHEFVDSFFKI
;
A
#
# COMPACT_ATOMS: atom_id res chain seq x y z
N MET A 1 9.23 -17.74 -22.22
CA MET A 1 9.66 -17.39 -20.84
C MET A 1 9.78 -15.87 -20.76
N SER A 2 8.77 -15.22 -20.17
CA SER A 2 8.58 -13.77 -20.31
C SER A 2 9.54 -12.94 -19.47
N LEU A 3 9.89 -11.74 -19.96
CA LEU A 3 10.71 -10.72 -19.29
C LEU A 3 10.25 -10.43 -17.84
N PHE A 4 9.00 -10.72 -17.48
CA PHE A 4 8.42 -10.49 -16.14
C PHE A 4 9.14 -11.25 -15.01
N LYS A 5 9.74 -12.43 -15.26
CA LYS A 5 10.51 -13.16 -14.24
C LYS A 5 11.81 -12.47 -13.83
N LYS A 6 12.30 -11.45 -14.56
CA LYS A 6 13.58 -10.79 -14.26
C LYS A 6 13.51 -9.71 -13.18
N ILE A 7 12.32 -9.24 -12.78
CA ILE A 7 12.18 -8.10 -11.85
C ILE A 7 11.85 -8.54 -10.41
N PHE A 8 11.26 -9.72 -10.24
CA PHE A 8 10.92 -10.26 -8.92
C PHE A 8 11.88 -11.39 -8.53
N SER A 9 12.80 -11.12 -7.59
CA SER A 9 13.73 -12.13 -7.09
C SER A 9 12.99 -13.26 -6.37
N PRO A 10 13.46 -14.53 -6.43
CA PRO A 10 12.85 -15.65 -5.71
C PRO A 10 12.61 -15.39 -4.21
N GLN A 11 13.54 -14.71 -3.55
CA GLN A 11 13.42 -14.34 -2.13
C GLN A 11 12.23 -13.39 -1.86
N LYS A 12 12.03 -12.35 -2.69
CA LYS A 12 10.88 -11.45 -2.58
C LYS A 12 9.56 -12.20 -2.75
N LYS A 13 9.52 -13.19 -3.67
CA LYS A 13 8.35 -14.06 -3.84
C LYS A 13 8.08 -14.90 -2.61
N GLU A 14 9.12 -15.50 -2.03
CA GLU A 14 8.98 -16.28 -0.80
C GLU A 14 8.48 -15.43 0.37
N THR A 15 9.00 -14.20 0.54
CA THR A 15 8.52 -13.28 1.58
C THR A 15 7.08 -12.84 1.34
N LEU A 16 6.67 -12.65 0.09
CA LEU A 16 5.28 -12.33 -0.26
C LEU A 16 4.34 -13.52 0.02
N ASP A 17 4.74 -14.73 -0.39
CA ASP A 17 3.99 -15.97 -0.14
C ASP A 17 3.80 -16.17 1.38
N LYS A 18 4.85 -15.98 2.19
CA LYS A 18 4.77 -16.02 3.66
C LYS A 18 3.87 -14.93 4.22
N GLY A 19 4.00 -13.70 3.71
CA GLY A 19 3.19 -12.55 4.14
C GLY A 19 1.69 -12.73 3.88
N LEU A 20 1.30 -13.52 2.88
CA LEU A 20 -0.09 -13.77 2.52
C LEU A 20 -0.63 -15.12 3.02
N GLU A 21 0.21 -15.97 3.62
CA GLU A 21 -0.11 -17.35 4.00
C GLU A 21 -1.39 -17.46 4.85
N LYS A 22 -1.54 -16.61 5.88
CA LYS A 22 -2.73 -16.61 6.74
C LYS A 22 -4.01 -16.24 5.99
N THR A 23 -3.93 -15.23 5.12
CA THR A 23 -5.05 -14.79 4.29
C THR A 23 -5.44 -15.87 3.30
N LYS A 24 -4.44 -16.45 2.62
CA LYS A 24 -4.59 -17.57 1.71
C LYS A 24 -5.28 -18.77 2.36
N ASN A 25 -4.74 -19.24 3.49
CA ASN A 25 -5.27 -20.42 4.18
C ASN A 25 -6.71 -20.20 4.67
N ASN A 26 -7.01 -19.00 5.16
CA ASN A 26 -8.37 -18.62 5.55
C ASN A 26 -9.33 -18.61 4.35
N PHE A 27 -8.92 -18.03 3.22
CA PHE A 27 -9.71 -17.98 2.00
C PHE A 27 -10.01 -19.39 1.46
N PHE A 28 -8.99 -20.23 1.27
CA PHE A 28 -9.17 -21.59 0.76
C PHE A 28 -9.98 -22.49 1.71
N SER A 29 -9.85 -22.31 3.03
CA SER A 29 -10.66 -23.03 4.01
C SER A 29 -12.14 -22.70 3.88
N LYS A 30 -12.48 -21.41 3.67
CA LYS A 30 -13.87 -20.98 3.43
C LYS A 30 -14.39 -21.46 2.08
N LEU A 31 -13.59 -21.28 1.03
CA LEU A 31 -13.97 -21.70 -0.33
C LEU A 31 -14.18 -23.21 -0.42
N GLY A 32 -13.30 -24.01 0.17
CA GLY A 32 -13.46 -25.47 0.20
C GLY A 32 -14.73 -25.93 0.90
N LYS A 33 -15.22 -25.18 1.90
CA LYS A 33 -16.52 -25.45 2.55
C LYS A 33 -17.70 -25.06 1.66
N ALA A 34 -17.62 -23.91 1.00
CA ALA A 34 -18.63 -23.43 0.06
C ALA A 34 -18.88 -24.41 -1.10
N VAL A 35 -17.81 -25.02 -1.64
CA VAL A 35 -17.93 -25.95 -2.78
C VAL A 35 -18.06 -27.42 -2.37
N ALA A 36 -18.14 -27.73 -1.08
CA ALA A 36 -18.13 -29.11 -0.59
C ALA A 36 -19.37 -29.89 -1.09
N GLY A 37 -19.14 -30.99 -1.80
CA GLY A 37 -20.21 -31.81 -2.36
C GLY A 37 -20.86 -31.26 -3.64
N LYS A 38 -20.34 -30.15 -4.19
CA LYS A 38 -20.76 -29.56 -5.46
C LYS A 38 -19.77 -29.96 -6.56
N SER A 39 -20.28 -30.41 -7.71
CA SER A 39 -19.45 -30.82 -8.86
C SER A 39 -19.39 -29.78 -9.98
N LYS A 40 -20.32 -28.82 -9.99
CA LYS A 40 -20.45 -27.78 -10.99
C LYS A 40 -20.57 -26.41 -10.30
N VAL A 41 -20.06 -25.37 -10.96
CA VAL A 41 -20.35 -23.98 -10.61
C VAL A 41 -21.76 -23.63 -11.11
N ASP A 42 -22.72 -23.57 -10.19
CA ASP A 42 -24.10 -23.12 -10.37
C ASP A 42 -24.37 -21.85 -9.55
N ASP A 43 -25.59 -21.32 -9.61
CA ASP A 43 -25.97 -20.07 -8.93
C ASP A 43 -25.74 -20.16 -7.41
N ASP A 44 -26.07 -21.29 -6.77
CA ASP A 44 -25.79 -21.53 -5.34
C ASP A 44 -24.29 -21.40 -5.02
N VAL A 45 -23.41 -21.99 -5.85
CA VAL A 45 -21.96 -21.91 -5.65
C VAL A 45 -21.44 -20.48 -5.80
N LEU A 46 -22.05 -19.69 -6.69
CA LEU A 46 -21.68 -18.30 -6.89
C LEU A 46 -22.13 -17.40 -5.73
N ASP A 47 -23.31 -17.65 -5.16
CA ASP A 47 -23.79 -16.99 -3.95
C ASP A 47 -22.87 -17.31 -2.75
N ASP A 48 -22.50 -18.57 -2.55
CA ASP A 48 -21.56 -18.95 -1.49
C ASP A 48 -20.17 -18.30 -1.72
N LEU A 49 -19.72 -18.23 -2.98
CA LEU A 49 -18.47 -17.56 -3.33
C LEU A 49 -18.50 -16.06 -3.04
N GLU A 50 -19.64 -15.39 -3.28
CA GLU A 50 -19.84 -13.99 -2.90
C GLU A 50 -19.61 -13.80 -1.40
N GLU A 51 -20.23 -14.65 -0.57
CA GLU A 51 -20.06 -14.60 0.89
C GLU A 51 -18.59 -14.81 1.30
N VAL A 52 -17.89 -15.74 0.65
CA VAL A 52 -16.46 -15.99 0.90
C VAL A 52 -15.62 -14.76 0.58
N LEU A 53 -15.86 -14.09 -0.56
CA LEU A 53 -15.11 -12.90 -0.98
C LEU A 53 -15.39 -11.71 -0.04
N VAL A 54 -16.65 -11.45 0.28
CA VAL A 54 -17.04 -10.38 1.22
C VAL A 54 -16.43 -10.61 2.60
N SER A 55 -16.58 -11.82 3.15
CA SER A 55 -16.04 -12.17 4.47
C SER A 55 -14.51 -12.24 4.50
N SER A 56 -13.85 -12.17 3.34
CA SER A 56 -12.38 -12.09 3.20
C SER A 56 -11.88 -10.65 2.98
N ASP A 57 -12.74 -9.67 3.29
CA ASP A 57 -12.47 -8.23 3.21
C ASP A 57 -12.21 -7.72 1.77
N VAL A 58 -12.69 -8.40 0.72
CA VAL A 58 -12.59 -7.88 -0.67
C VAL A 58 -13.47 -6.64 -0.90
N GLY A 59 -14.60 -6.57 -0.19
CA GLY A 59 -15.57 -5.47 -0.28
C GLY A 59 -16.66 -5.71 -1.32
N VAL A 60 -17.87 -5.24 -1.02
CA VAL A 60 -19.09 -5.58 -1.77
C VAL A 60 -18.99 -5.24 -3.25
N ASP A 61 -18.66 -3.99 -3.58
CA ASP A 61 -18.63 -3.53 -4.98
C ASP A 61 -17.62 -4.33 -5.84
N THR A 62 -16.46 -4.63 -5.28
CA THR A 62 -15.42 -5.42 -5.95
C THR A 62 -15.83 -6.89 -6.08
N THR A 63 -16.43 -7.46 -5.03
CA THR A 63 -16.97 -8.82 -5.07
C THR A 63 -18.02 -8.97 -6.16
N LEU A 64 -18.99 -8.07 -6.24
CA LEU A 64 -20.04 -8.10 -7.27
C LEU A 64 -19.43 -8.09 -8.68
N LYS A 65 -18.43 -7.24 -8.93
CA LYS A 65 -17.71 -7.24 -10.22
C LYS A 65 -17.05 -8.59 -10.52
N ILE A 66 -16.43 -9.22 -9.51
CA ILE A 66 -15.79 -10.54 -9.67
C ILE A 66 -16.85 -11.59 -10.01
N ILE A 67 -17.94 -11.66 -9.24
CA ILE A 67 -19.03 -12.62 -9.46
C ILE A 67 -19.63 -12.45 -10.86
N THR A 68 -19.97 -11.23 -11.28
CA THR A 68 -20.52 -10.98 -12.62
C THR A 68 -19.60 -11.43 -13.75
N ARG A 69 -18.27 -11.31 -13.58
CA ARG A 69 -17.31 -11.80 -14.57
C ARG A 69 -17.27 -13.33 -14.62
N ILE A 70 -17.35 -13.98 -13.47
CA ILE A 70 -17.38 -15.45 -13.36
C ILE A 70 -18.67 -15.99 -13.95
N GLU A 71 -19.83 -15.41 -13.61
CA GLU A 71 -21.13 -15.73 -14.21
C GLU A 71 -21.09 -15.68 -15.74
N ALA A 72 -20.60 -14.57 -16.28
CA ALA A 72 -20.47 -14.39 -17.72
C ALA A 72 -19.55 -15.43 -18.37
N ARG A 73 -18.52 -15.90 -17.65
CA ARG A 73 -17.60 -16.94 -18.12
C ARG A 73 -18.24 -18.32 -18.07
N VAL A 74 -18.88 -18.68 -16.96
CA VAL A 74 -19.61 -19.95 -16.79
C VAL A 74 -20.70 -20.11 -17.85
N ALA A 75 -21.42 -19.02 -18.16
CA ALA A 75 -22.44 -18.99 -19.21
C ALA A 75 -21.87 -19.26 -20.62
N ARG A 76 -20.64 -18.82 -20.90
CA ARG A 76 -19.94 -19.08 -22.18
C ARG A 76 -19.42 -20.51 -22.26
N ASP A 77 -18.78 -20.98 -21.20
CA ASP A 77 -18.02 -22.23 -21.19
C ASP A 77 -18.91 -23.47 -20.94
N LYS A 78 -20.18 -23.26 -20.57
CA LYS A 78 -21.28 -24.24 -20.36
C LYS A 78 -21.07 -25.23 -19.21
N TYR A 79 -19.87 -25.77 -19.06
CA TYR A 79 -19.46 -26.64 -17.97
C TYR A 79 -18.18 -26.12 -17.34
N VAL A 80 -18.26 -25.76 -16.07
CA VAL A 80 -17.13 -25.36 -15.25
C VAL A 80 -17.20 -26.19 -13.98
N GLY A 81 -16.14 -26.97 -13.75
CA GLY A 81 -16.01 -27.77 -12.52
C GLY A 81 -15.64 -26.89 -11.34
N THR A 82 -16.04 -27.29 -10.13
CA THR A 82 -15.63 -26.59 -8.89
C THR A 82 -14.11 -26.63 -8.68
N ASP A 83 -13.42 -27.64 -9.20
CA ASP A 83 -11.95 -27.74 -9.21
C ASP A 83 -11.27 -26.62 -10.04
N GLU A 84 -11.97 -26.07 -11.05
CA GLU A 84 -11.46 -25.01 -11.92
C GLU A 84 -11.71 -23.61 -11.36
N LEU A 85 -12.58 -23.48 -10.35
CA LEU A 85 -13.02 -22.20 -9.79
C LEU A 85 -11.86 -21.35 -9.28
N ASN A 86 -10.85 -21.98 -8.67
CA ASN A 86 -9.64 -21.30 -8.20
C ASN A 86 -8.85 -20.65 -9.34
N GLY A 87 -8.70 -21.35 -10.46
CA GLY A 87 -8.03 -20.83 -11.65
C GLY A 87 -8.80 -19.66 -12.24
N ILE A 88 -10.12 -19.80 -12.34
CA ILE A 88 -11.01 -18.75 -12.84
C ILE A 88 -10.97 -17.51 -11.95
N LEU A 89 -11.09 -17.67 -10.63
CA LEU A 89 -10.99 -16.57 -9.67
C LEU A 89 -9.69 -15.80 -9.82
N ARG A 90 -8.57 -16.52 -9.86
CA ARG A 90 -7.25 -15.94 -10.05
C ARG A 90 -7.15 -15.13 -11.34
N GLU A 91 -7.65 -15.68 -12.45
CA GLU A 91 -7.63 -15.02 -13.76
C GLU A 91 -8.53 -13.78 -13.80
N GLU A 92 -9.76 -13.87 -13.30
CA GLU A 92 -10.70 -12.75 -13.31
C GLU A 92 -10.25 -11.61 -12.38
N ILE A 93 -9.70 -11.94 -11.20
CA ILE A 93 -9.16 -10.92 -10.28
C ILE A 93 -7.90 -10.28 -10.87
N ALA A 94 -6.99 -11.06 -11.48
CA ALA A 94 -5.82 -10.50 -12.16
C ALA A 94 -6.24 -9.59 -13.33
N GLY A 95 -7.26 -9.99 -14.09
CA GLY A 95 -7.86 -9.19 -15.16
C GLY A 95 -8.44 -7.89 -14.64
N LEU A 96 -9.26 -7.94 -13.58
CA LEU A 96 -9.84 -6.77 -12.92
C LEU A 96 -8.78 -5.78 -12.47
N LEU A 97 -7.73 -6.24 -11.77
CA LEU A 97 -6.63 -5.39 -11.34
C LEU A 97 -5.77 -4.89 -12.50
N SER A 98 -5.84 -5.53 -13.67
CA SER A 98 -5.13 -5.09 -14.86
C SER A 98 -5.81 -3.91 -15.57
N GLU A 99 -7.12 -3.74 -15.39
CA GLU A 99 -7.91 -2.66 -15.96
C GLU A 99 -7.67 -1.30 -15.28
N THR A 100 -7.23 -1.30 -14.02
CA THR A 100 -6.80 -0.07 -13.35
C THR A 100 -5.44 0.37 -13.92
N ASN A 101 -5.53 1.18 -14.99
CA ASN A 101 -4.46 1.79 -15.77
C ASN A 101 -3.52 2.66 -14.91
N GLN A 102 -2.61 2.04 -14.16
CA GLN A 102 -1.46 2.70 -13.60
C GLN A 102 -0.20 1.94 -13.96
N SER A 103 0.76 2.68 -14.50
CA SER A 103 2.02 2.18 -15.04
C SER A 103 2.63 1.14 -14.10
N GLU A 104 2.77 -0.10 -14.60
CA GLU A 104 3.43 -1.23 -13.90
C GLU A 104 4.92 -0.97 -13.57
N ASN A 105 5.42 0.25 -13.82
CA ASN A 105 6.84 0.61 -13.84
C ASN A 105 7.24 1.74 -12.89
N SER A 106 6.34 2.27 -12.04
CA SER A 106 6.70 3.27 -11.03
C SER A 106 7.27 2.63 -9.76
N GLY A 107 8.36 1.88 -9.91
CA GLY A 107 9.12 1.35 -8.78
C GLY A 107 9.77 2.45 -7.94
N LEU A 108 10.95 2.18 -7.39
CA LEU A 108 11.77 3.13 -6.63
C LEU A 108 12.47 4.19 -7.51
N ASN A 109 12.05 4.35 -8.77
CA ASN A 109 12.70 5.29 -9.68
C ASN A 109 12.23 6.72 -9.41
N ILE A 110 13.19 7.63 -9.26
CA ILE A 110 12.94 9.07 -9.19
C ILE A 110 12.70 9.59 -10.62
N PRO A 111 11.58 10.28 -10.91
CA PRO A 111 11.37 10.89 -12.22
C PRO A 111 12.48 11.90 -12.54
N SER A 112 12.94 11.91 -13.80
CA SER A 112 13.97 12.84 -14.27
C SER A 112 13.59 14.30 -13.98
N GLY A 113 14.56 15.08 -13.50
CA GLY A 113 14.36 16.51 -13.20
C GLY A 113 13.73 16.80 -11.83
N LYS A 114 13.43 15.79 -11.01
CA LYS A 114 12.90 15.96 -9.65
C LYS A 114 13.96 15.62 -8.60
N LYS A 115 14.89 16.56 -8.34
CA LYS A 115 15.93 16.43 -7.28
C LYS A 115 15.91 17.65 -6.35
N PRO A 116 15.69 17.47 -5.03
CA PRO A 116 15.30 16.20 -4.39
C PRO A 116 13.86 15.78 -4.75
N TYR A 117 13.61 14.47 -4.84
CA TYR A 117 12.27 13.91 -4.89
C TYR A 117 11.65 13.96 -3.49
N VAL A 118 10.41 14.45 -3.35
CA VAL A 118 9.83 14.80 -2.04
C VAL A 118 8.61 13.93 -1.82
N ILE A 119 8.68 13.05 -0.82
CA ILE A 119 7.63 12.12 -0.43
C ILE A 119 7.05 12.60 0.90
N MET A 120 5.76 12.94 0.91
CA MET A 120 5.01 13.23 2.13
C MET A 120 4.22 11.99 2.53
N VAL A 121 4.53 11.42 3.69
CA VAL A 121 3.90 10.18 4.17
C VAL A 121 2.78 10.52 5.12
N VAL A 122 1.55 10.12 4.78
CA VAL A 122 0.32 10.43 5.50
C VAL A 122 -0.43 9.16 5.90
N GLY A 123 -1.41 9.28 6.80
CA GLY A 123 -2.22 8.16 7.30
C GLY A 123 -2.45 8.22 8.80
N VAL A 124 -3.32 7.35 9.34
CA VAL A 124 -3.68 7.43 10.76
C VAL A 124 -2.56 6.94 11.69
N ASN A 125 -2.70 7.17 12.99
CA ASN A 125 -1.74 6.64 13.96
C ASN A 125 -1.77 5.10 13.99
N GLY A 126 -0.61 4.47 14.14
CA GLY A 126 -0.50 3.01 14.29
C GLY A 126 -0.49 2.20 12.99
N VAL A 127 -0.75 2.80 11.82
CA VAL A 127 -0.73 2.11 10.51
C VAL A 127 0.68 1.80 9.99
N GLY A 128 1.73 2.24 10.69
CA GLY A 128 3.12 1.97 10.30
C GLY A 128 3.76 3.03 9.40
N LYS A 129 3.36 4.31 9.48
CA LYS A 129 3.99 5.43 8.73
C LYS A 129 5.50 5.51 8.96
N THR A 130 5.93 5.73 10.19
CA THR A 130 7.35 5.88 10.55
C THR A 130 8.17 4.64 10.21
N THR A 131 7.60 3.44 10.40
CA THR A 131 8.21 2.17 9.97
C THR A 131 8.38 2.12 8.45
N THR A 132 7.36 2.52 7.67
CA THR A 132 7.40 2.58 6.21
C THR A 132 8.46 3.58 5.73
N ILE A 133 8.57 4.75 6.38
CA ILE A 133 9.60 5.75 6.09
C ILE A 133 11.00 5.17 6.28
N GLY A 134 11.25 4.47 7.39
CA GLY A 134 12.54 3.82 7.64
C GLY A 134 12.90 2.77 6.58
N LYS A 135 11.92 1.95 6.18
CA LYS A 135 12.11 0.95 5.11
C LYS A 135 12.35 1.60 3.73
N LEU A 136 11.63 2.67 3.40
CA LEU A 136 11.86 3.43 2.16
C LEU A 136 13.23 4.09 2.15
N ALA A 137 13.63 4.71 3.26
CA ALA A 137 14.96 5.31 3.40
C ALA A 137 16.06 4.28 3.19
N TYR A 138 15.90 3.08 3.75
CA TYR A 138 16.80 1.96 3.50
C TYR A 138 16.85 1.57 2.03
N GLN A 139 15.71 1.45 1.36
CA GLN A 139 15.65 1.07 -0.06
C GLN A 139 16.33 2.09 -0.97
N TYR A 140 16.04 3.38 -0.80
CA TYR A 140 16.70 4.43 -1.57
C TYR A 140 18.20 4.49 -1.29
N LYS A 141 18.62 4.40 -0.02
CA LYS A 141 20.04 4.35 0.35
C LYS A 141 20.76 3.13 -0.25
N LYS A 142 20.12 1.96 -0.27
CA LYS A 142 20.67 0.73 -0.89
C LYS A 142 20.88 0.89 -2.40
N GLN A 143 20.16 1.81 -3.05
CA GLN A 143 20.37 2.19 -4.45
C GLN A 143 21.46 3.27 -4.64
N GLY A 144 22.14 3.68 -3.57
CA GLY A 144 23.17 4.72 -3.60
C GLY A 144 22.64 6.15 -3.55
N LEU A 145 21.33 6.34 -3.32
CA LEU A 145 20.71 7.66 -3.24
C LEU A 145 20.90 8.30 -1.86
N LYS A 146 21.14 9.62 -1.84
CA LYS A 146 21.20 10.44 -0.63
C LYS A 146 19.78 10.75 -0.15
N VAL A 147 19.45 10.30 1.05
CA VAL A 147 18.12 10.47 1.64
C VAL A 147 18.19 11.42 2.85
N VAL A 148 17.22 12.33 2.97
CA VAL A 148 17.02 13.17 4.16
C VAL A 148 15.61 12.94 4.71
N LEU A 149 15.50 12.77 6.04
CA LEU A 149 14.22 12.58 6.72
C LEU A 149 13.77 13.87 7.42
N GLY A 150 12.46 14.15 7.41
CA GLY A 150 11.85 15.26 8.15
C GLY A 150 10.86 14.78 9.20
N ALA A 151 11.10 15.11 10.47
CA ALA A 151 10.27 14.70 11.60
C ALA A 151 9.11 15.68 11.85
N ALA A 152 8.15 15.75 10.92
CA ALA A 152 7.02 16.68 11.02
C ALA A 152 5.80 16.14 11.80
N ASP A 153 5.83 14.90 12.31
CA ASP A 153 4.94 14.46 13.42
C ASP A 153 5.45 15.04 14.75
N THR A 154 5.31 16.36 14.91
CA THR A 154 5.81 17.10 16.07
C THR A 154 4.90 17.02 17.28
N PHE A 155 3.68 16.48 17.12
CA PHE A 155 2.71 16.38 18.20
C PHE A 155 3.15 15.37 19.26
N ARG A 156 3.89 14.33 18.87
CA ARG A 156 4.31 13.24 19.76
C ARG A 156 5.83 13.21 19.85
N ALA A 157 6.39 13.48 21.04
CA ALA A 157 7.83 13.32 21.28
C ALA A 157 8.33 11.92 20.84
N ALA A 158 7.57 10.88 21.20
CA ALA A 158 7.89 9.51 20.80
C ALA A 158 7.91 9.28 19.28
N ALA A 159 7.18 10.06 18.47
CA ALA A 159 7.24 9.94 17.01
C ALA A 159 8.55 10.49 16.45
N ILE A 160 9.02 11.64 16.97
CA ILE A 160 10.33 12.21 16.64
C ILE A 160 11.44 11.22 17.02
N ASP A 161 11.38 10.66 18.24
CA ASP A 161 12.38 9.69 18.71
C ASP A 161 12.35 8.40 17.89
N GLN A 162 11.17 7.90 17.54
CA GLN A 162 11.01 6.71 16.71
C GLN A 162 11.61 6.93 15.31
N LEU A 163 11.38 8.10 14.69
CA LEU A 163 11.97 8.41 13.39
C LEU A 163 13.50 8.59 13.50
N GLN A 164 14.01 9.16 14.60
CA GLN A 164 15.44 9.25 14.86
C GLN A 164 16.10 7.86 14.96
N VAL A 165 15.46 6.90 15.64
CA VAL A 165 15.96 5.52 15.71
C VAL A 165 16.06 4.90 14.32
N TRP A 166 15.05 5.11 13.46
CA TRP A 166 15.10 4.67 12.07
C TRP A 166 16.20 5.37 11.27
N ALA A 167 16.35 6.69 11.41
CA ALA A 167 17.39 7.47 10.76
C ALA A 167 18.79 6.94 11.11
N ASN A 168 19.03 6.66 12.40
CA ASN A 168 20.29 6.09 12.89
C ASN A 168 20.50 4.66 12.37
N ARG A 169 19.46 3.82 12.41
CA ARG A 169 19.51 2.43 11.95
C ARG A 169 19.85 2.34 10.45
N VAL A 170 19.29 3.23 9.64
CA VAL A 170 19.57 3.31 8.20
C VAL A 170 20.88 4.05 7.93
N GLY A 171 21.26 4.98 8.81
CA GLY A 171 22.39 5.89 8.66
C GLY A 171 22.10 7.00 7.65
N VAL A 172 20.99 7.71 7.81
CA VAL A 172 20.59 8.87 6.99
C VAL A 172 20.36 10.10 7.88
N PRO A 173 20.62 11.32 7.37
CA PRO A 173 20.33 12.55 8.11
C PRO A 173 18.82 12.73 8.37
N ILE A 174 18.52 13.36 9.51
CA ILE A 174 17.16 13.70 9.93
C ILE A 174 17.12 15.16 10.39
N VAL A 175 16.11 15.90 9.93
CA VAL A 175 15.78 17.24 10.40
C VAL A 175 14.59 17.13 11.34
N LYS A 176 14.74 17.72 12.53
CA LYS A 176 13.74 17.70 13.59
C LYS A 176 13.81 18.98 14.41
N GLN A 177 12.69 19.32 15.03
CA GLN A 177 12.61 20.37 16.04
C GLN A 177 12.08 19.77 17.35
N GLN A 178 11.76 20.63 18.33
CA GLN A 178 11.16 20.22 19.59
C GLN A 178 9.69 19.81 19.44
N MET A 179 9.18 19.03 20.39
CA MET A 179 7.77 18.66 20.45
C MET A 179 6.89 19.91 20.47
N GLY A 180 5.79 19.89 19.71
CA GLY A 180 4.88 21.04 19.57
C GLY A 180 5.34 22.11 18.58
N SER A 181 6.51 21.96 17.95
CA SER A 181 6.91 22.80 16.81
C SER A 181 5.92 22.71 15.66
N ASP A 182 5.85 23.75 14.84
CA ASP A 182 5.03 23.76 13.62
C ASP A 182 5.53 22.72 12.60
N PRO A 183 4.74 21.69 12.23
CA PRO A 183 5.13 20.69 11.23
C PRO A 183 5.59 21.29 9.91
N ALA A 184 4.98 22.40 9.49
CA ALA A 184 5.31 23.06 8.24
C ALA A 184 6.71 23.70 8.27
N SER A 185 7.14 24.23 9.42
CA SER A 185 8.49 24.75 9.61
C SER A 185 9.53 23.62 9.56
N VAL A 186 9.24 22.47 10.18
CA VAL A 186 10.14 21.30 10.09
C VAL A 186 10.29 20.84 8.64
N ALA A 187 9.21 20.80 7.87
CA ALA A 187 9.26 20.45 6.45
C ALA A 187 10.08 21.46 5.63
N PHE A 188 9.92 22.76 5.88
CA PHE A 188 10.73 23.83 5.26
C PHE A 188 12.23 23.64 5.50
N ASP A 189 12.62 23.43 6.76
CA ASP A 189 14.01 23.22 7.15
C ASP A 189 14.57 21.94 6.51
N THR A 190 13.75 20.89 6.43
CA THR A 190 14.12 19.62 5.81
C THR A 190 14.46 19.81 4.34
N LEU A 191 13.62 20.50 3.58
CA LEU A 191 13.85 20.75 2.16
C LEU A 191 15.08 21.65 1.93
N SER A 192 15.23 22.69 2.74
CA SER A 192 16.39 23.62 2.66
C SER A 192 17.71 22.90 2.95
N SER A 193 17.71 22.02 3.95
CA SER A 193 18.85 21.16 4.29
C SER A 193 19.14 20.16 3.18
N ALA A 194 18.11 19.55 2.59
CA ALA A 194 18.25 18.60 1.49
C ALA A 194 18.86 19.23 0.23
N ILE A 195 18.48 20.46 -0.12
CA ILE A 195 19.10 21.22 -1.22
C ILE A 195 20.59 21.46 -0.93
N THR A 196 20.92 21.91 0.27
CA THR A 196 22.30 22.21 0.68
C THR A 196 23.20 20.96 0.64
N GLN A 197 22.62 19.79 0.96
CA GLN A 197 23.32 18.50 0.96
C GLN A 197 23.35 17.81 -0.41
N ASP A 198 22.74 18.42 -1.43
CA ASP A 198 22.52 17.82 -2.76
C ASP A 198 21.87 16.42 -2.63
N ALA A 199 20.85 16.32 -1.78
CA ALA A 199 20.14 15.07 -1.53
C ALA A 199 19.26 14.67 -2.73
N ASP A 200 19.08 13.37 -2.92
CA ASP A 200 18.27 12.82 -4.01
C ASP A 200 16.81 12.64 -3.58
N VAL A 201 16.55 12.29 -2.32
CA VAL A 201 15.21 12.02 -1.77
C VAL A 201 15.00 12.70 -0.43
N VAL A 202 13.83 13.30 -0.24
CA VAL A 202 13.31 13.75 1.06
C VAL A 202 12.06 12.94 1.40
N ILE A 203 11.98 12.45 2.64
CA ILE A 203 10.78 11.79 3.16
C ILE A 203 10.31 12.51 4.43
N ILE A 204 9.08 13.02 4.41
CA ILE A 204 8.46 13.76 5.51
C ILE A 204 7.47 12.86 6.25
N ASP A 205 7.67 12.65 7.55
CA ASP A 205 6.70 12.02 8.45
C ASP A 205 5.68 13.06 8.92
N THR A 206 4.39 12.73 8.96
CA THR A 206 3.32 13.64 9.39
C THR A 206 2.49 13.05 10.51
N ALA A 207 1.76 13.89 11.24
CA ALA A 207 0.79 13.41 12.22
C ALA A 207 -0.35 12.59 11.56
N GLY A 208 -1.04 11.76 12.35
CA GLY A 208 -2.10 10.85 11.88
C GLY A 208 -3.41 10.89 12.66
N ARG A 209 -3.81 12.05 13.19
CA ARG A 209 -4.97 12.19 14.11
C ARG A 209 -6.30 12.39 13.36
N LEU A 210 -6.84 11.32 12.77
CA LEU A 210 -8.08 11.40 11.96
C LEU A 210 -9.36 11.72 12.76
N HIS A 211 -9.36 11.58 14.09
CA HIS A 211 -10.52 11.96 14.92
C HIS A 211 -10.85 13.46 14.86
N ASN A 212 -9.89 14.29 14.46
CA ASN A 212 -10.10 15.71 14.16
C ASN A 212 -9.73 15.99 12.69
N LYS A 213 -10.61 15.53 11.79
CA LYS A 213 -10.38 15.53 10.33
C LYS A 213 -10.02 16.92 9.80
N VAL A 214 -10.73 17.96 10.22
CA VAL A 214 -10.53 19.33 9.73
C VAL A 214 -9.14 19.84 10.07
N ASN A 215 -8.71 19.67 11.32
CA ASN A 215 -7.40 20.15 11.76
C ASN A 215 -6.25 19.39 11.08
N LEU A 216 -6.36 18.07 10.97
CA LEU A 216 -5.36 17.25 10.28
C LEU A 216 -5.21 17.69 8.81
N MET A 217 -6.32 17.93 8.12
CA MET A 217 -6.29 18.32 6.70
C MET A 217 -5.75 19.73 6.48
N ASN A 218 -6.07 20.66 7.37
CA ASN A 218 -5.49 22.01 7.36
C ASN A 218 -3.98 21.96 7.60
N GLU A 219 -3.52 21.10 8.51
CA GLU A 219 -2.09 20.89 8.77
C GLU A 219 -1.36 20.33 7.55
N LEU A 220 -1.86 19.25 6.94
CA LEU A 220 -1.27 18.67 5.73
C LEU A 220 -1.23 19.68 4.56
N THR A 221 -2.30 20.47 4.40
CA THR A 221 -2.36 21.53 3.38
C THR A 221 -1.32 22.62 3.64
N LYS A 222 -1.15 23.02 4.91
CA LYS A 222 -0.14 24.00 5.31
C LYS A 222 1.27 23.48 5.03
N VAL A 223 1.56 22.22 5.38
CA VAL A 223 2.86 21.57 5.10
C VAL A 223 3.14 21.57 3.60
N LYS A 224 2.20 21.13 2.75
CA LYS A 224 2.32 21.18 1.28
C LYS A 224 2.65 22.60 0.79
N ARG A 225 1.85 23.59 1.20
CA ARG A 225 2.04 25.00 0.79
C ARG A 225 3.42 25.56 1.19
N VAL A 226 3.93 25.17 2.36
CA VAL A 226 5.23 25.66 2.84
C VAL A 226 6.38 24.98 2.09
N MET A 227 6.29 23.68 1.81
CA MET A 227 7.27 22.98 0.98
C MET A 227 7.37 23.60 -0.43
N GLN A 228 6.23 24.00 -1.01
CA GLN A 228 6.17 24.63 -2.33
C GLN A 228 6.91 25.96 -2.43
N LYS A 229 7.19 26.63 -1.31
CA LYS A 229 8.01 27.86 -1.28
C LYS A 229 9.49 27.57 -1.46
N VAL A 230 9.92 26.35 -1.16
CA VAL A 230 11.33 25.92 -1.25
C VAL A 230 11.58 25.22 -2.58
N ILE A 231 10.70 24.31 -2.97
CA ILE A 231 10.77 23.57 -4.23
C ILE A 231 9.37 23.58 -4.85
N GLU A 232 9.25 24.15 -6.04
CA GLU A 232 7.98 24.18 -6.78
C GLU A 232 7.45 22.77 -7.04
N ASN A 233 6.12 22.62 -7.17
CA ASN A 233 5.46 21.35 -7.46
C ASN A 233 5.69 20.23 -6.43
N THR A 234 5.98 20.57 -5.17
CA THR A 234 6.08 19.62 -4.05
C THR A 234 4.78 19.49 -3.24
N PRO A 235 4.57 18.36 -2.52
CA PRO A 235 5.35 17.12 -2.60
C PRO A 235 5.15 16.42 -3.95
N HIS A 236 6.18 15.71 -4.41
CA HIS A 236 6.13 14.94 -5.65
C HIS A 236 5.32 13.64 -5.50
N GLU A 237 5.24 13.13 -4.27
CA GLU A 237 4.43 11.98 -3.88
C GLU A 237 3.77 12.22 -2.53
N VAL A 238 2.46 11.96 -2.45
CA VAL A 238 1.71 11.86 -1.19
C VAL A 238 1.37 10.39 -0.98
N LEU A 239 2.15 9.74 -0.12
CA LEU A 239 2.03 8.31 0.16
C LEU A 239 1.12 8.09 1.37
N LEU A 240 -0.09 7.58 1.13
CA LEU A 240 -1.02 7.20 2.20
C LEU A 240 -0.72 5.78 2.66
N VAL A 241 -0.37 5.63 3.95
CA VAL A 241 -0.12 4.34 4.59
C VAL A 241 -1.40 3.85 5.28
N LEU A 242 -1.77 2.60 5.01
CA LEU A 242 -2.97 1.93 5.49
C LEU A 242 -2.62 0.60 6.16
N ASP A 243 -3.37 0.23 7.18
CA ASP A 243 -3.18 -1.01 7.91
C ASP A 243 -4.05 -2.14 7.33
N GLY A 244 -3.44 -3.05 6.57
CA GLY A 244 -4.12 -4.18 5.96
C GLY A 244 -4.72 -5.16 6.96
N SER A 245 -4.23 -5.18 8.22
CA SER A 245 -4.82 -6.02 9.28
C SER A 245 -6.21 -5.55 9.71
N THR A 246 -6.61 -4.34 9.35
CA THR A 246 -7.93 -3.79 9.69
C THR A 246 -9.00 -4.08 8.64
N GLY A 247 -8.66 -4.73 7.52
CA GLY A 247 -9.63 -5.09 6.48
C GLY A 247 -10.36 -3.86 5.92
N GLN A 248 -11.67 -3.95 5.75
CA GLN A 248 -12.51 -2.86 5.20
C GLN A 248 -12.40 -1.51 5.94
N ASN A 249 -11.92 -1.47 7.18
CA ASN A 249 -11.60 -0.20 7.85
C ASN A 249 -10.47 0.58 7.15
N ALA A 250 -9.49 -0.10 6.57
CA ALA A 250 -8.44 0.52 5.77
C ALA A 250 -9.01 1.15 4.48
N PHE A 251 -9.97 0.47 3.84
CA PHE A 251 -10.67 0.98 2.67
C PHE A 251 -11.43 2.28 2.99
N GLU A 252 -12.19 2.29 4.09
CA GLU A 252 -12.92 3.49 4.51
C GLU A 252 -11.98 4.64 4.93
N GLN A 253 -10.83 4.34 5.55
CA GLN A 253 -9.80 5.35 5.81
C GLN A 253 -9.24 5.94 4.50
N ALA A 254 -8.95 5.10 3.51
CA ALA A 254 -8.49 5.56 2.21
C ALA A 254 -9.49 6.53 1.58
N LYS A 255 -10.77 6.16 1.56
CA LYS A 255 -11.88 6.99 1.07
C LYS A 255 -11.98 8.34 1.77
N GLN A 256 -11.68 8.39 3.07
CA GLN A 256 -11.70 9.63 3.84
C GLN A 256 -10.48 10.52 3.54
N PHE A 257 -9.28 9.96 3.41
CA PHE A 257 -8.07 10.71 3.08
C PHE A 257 -8.11 11.25 1.64
N THR A 258 -8.54 10.45 0.68
CA THR A 258 -8.58 10.86 -0.74
C THR A 258 -9.59 11.96 -1.03
N LYS A 259 -10.64 12.09 -0.20
CA LYS A 259 -11.56 13.24 -0.26
C LYS A 259 -10.94 14.54 0.20
N ALA A 260 -9.92 14.48 1.05
CA ALA A 260 -9.47 15.63 1.82
C ALA A 260 -8.02 16.04 1.49
N THR A 261 -7.22 15.15 0.92
CA THR A 261 -5.90 15.47 0.38
C THR A 261 -5.65 14.70 -0.92
N GLU A 262 -4.82 15.27 -1.79
CA GLU A 262 -4.45 14.69 -3.07
C GLU A 262 -3.41 13.58 -2.85
N VAL A 263 -3.90 12.38 -2.51
CA VAL A 263 -3.08 11.18 -2.35
C VAL A 263 -2.67 10.67 -3.73
N THR A 264 -1.37 10.43 -3.94
CA THR A 264 -0.83 9.99 -5.23
C THR A 264 -0.40 8.53 -5.23
N ALA A 265 -0.23 7.91 -4.06
CA ALA A 265 0.15 6.51 -3.92
C ALA A 265 -0.34 5.93 -2.58
N LEU A 266 -0.55 4.61 -2.53
CA LEU A 266 -0.92 3.87 -1.33
C LEU A 266 0.19 2.90 -0.91
N ALA A 267 0.37 2.72 0.40
CA ALA A 267 1.14 1.63 0.99
C ALA A 267 0.26 0.82 1.96
N ILE A 268 0.13 -0.49 1.75
CA ILE A 268 -0.64 -1.36 2.64
C ILE A 268 0.31 -2.17 3.52
N THR A 269 0.26 -2.00 4.83
CA THR A 269 1.18 -2.63 5.79
C THR A 269 0.53 -3.79 6.54
N LYS A 270 1.34 -4.53 7.31
CA LYS A 270 0.91 -5.59 8.25
C LYS A 270 0.15 -6.74 7.61
N LEU A 271 0.48 -7.09 6.36
CA LEU A 271 -0.17 -8.21 5.66
C LEU A 271 0.21 -9.56 6.27
N ASP A 272 1.43 -9.69 6.79
CA ASP A 272 1.99 -10.89 7.44
C ASP A 272 1.27 -11.31 8.73
N GLY A 273 0.63 -10.36 9.40
CA GLY A 273 -0.07 -10.59 10.65
C GLY A 273 -1.48 -11.14 10.49
N THR A 274 -2.09 -11.05 9.31
CA THR A 274 -3.56 -11.03 9.16
C THR A 274 -4.12 -12.01 8.13
N ALA A 275 -5.39 -12.36 8.30
CA ALA A 275 -6.20 -13.10 7.32
C ALA A 275 -7.06 -12.18 6.43
N LYS A 276 -6.91 -10.86 6.57
CA LYS A 276 -7.73 -9.82 5.93
C LYS A 276 -7.09 -9.18 4.69
N GLY A 277 -6.14 -9.87 4.05
CA GLY A 277 -5.41 -9.34 2.90
C GLY A 277 -6.27 -9.09 1.65
N GLY A 278 -7.50 -9.58 1.59
CA GLY A 278 -8.42 -9.32 0.47
C GLY A 278 -8.75 -7.84 0.27
N VAL A 279 -8.57 -7.01 1.32
CA VAL A 279 -8.74 -5.56 1.23
C VAL A 279 -7.83 -4.91 0.18
N VAL A 280 -6.65 -5.50 -0.11
CA VAL A 280 -5.75 -4.98 -1.14
C VAL A 280 -6.39 -5.05 -2.52
N ILE A 281 -7.16 -6.11 -2.81
CA ILE A 281 -7.89 -6.28 -4.07
C ILE A 281 -8.96 -5.20 -4.17
N GLY A 282 -9.77 -5.03 -3.12
CA GLY A 282 -10.82 -4.02 -3.08
C GLY A 282 -10.30 -2.59 -3.22
N ILE A 283 -9.23 -2.26 -2.51
CA ILE A 283 -8.58 -0.95 -2.63
C ILE A 283 -8.04 -0.74 -4.05
N SER A 284 -7.38 -1.75 -4.62
CA SER A 284 -6.78 -1.62 -5.95
C SER A 284 -7.80 -1.55 -7.10
N ASP A 285 -9.00 -2.11 -6.95
CA ASP A 285 -10.10 -1.97 -7.93
C ASP A 285 -10.80 -0.61 -7.81
N GLN A 286 -11.14 -0.20 -6.59
CA GLN A 286 -12.03 0.95 -6.37
C GLN A 286 -11.30 2.30 -6.42
N PHE A 287 -10.01 2.33 -6.05
CA PHE A 287 -9.25 3.58 -6.05
C PHE A 287 -8.45 3.74 -7.35
N LYS A 288 -8.61 4.89 -8.00
CA LYS A 288 -7.75 5.34 -9.11
C LYS A 288 -6.38 5.83 -8.61
N ILE A 289 -5.86 5.26 -7.52
CA ILE A 289 -4.60 5.61 -6.89
C ILE A 289 -3.80 4.31 -6.76
N PRO A 290 -2.53 4.28 -7.16
CA PRO A 290 -1.79 3.03 -7.21
C PRO A 290 -1.48 2.56 -5.80
N VAL A 291 -1.72 1.28 -5.52
CA VAL A 291 -0.99 0.60 -4.46
C VAL A 291 0.45 0.49 -4.94
N LYS A 292 1.37 1.24 -4.32
CA LYS A 292 2.78 1.30 -4.70
C LYS A 292 3.63 0.37 -3.84
N TYR A 293 3.27 0.22 -2.57
CA TYR A 293 4.02 -0.62 -1.63
C TYR A 293 3.13 -1.54 -0.81
N ILE A 294 3.70 -2.68 -0.43
CA ILE A 294 3.12 -3.60 0.55
C ILE A 294 4.14 -3.95 1.63
N GLY A 295 3.71 -3.90 2.90
CA GLY A 295 4.50 -4.28 4.07
C GLY A 295 4.10 -5.67 4.54
N VAL A 296 5.09 -6.57 4.56
CA VAL A 296 4.92 -8.03 4.79
C VAL A 296 5.79 -8.54 5.94
N GLY A 297 6.04 -7.68 6.94
CA GLY A 297 6.86 -8.02 8.10
C GLY A 297 7.41 -6.78 8.83
N GLU A 298 8.19 -7.00 9.88
CA GLU A 298 8.80 -5.95 10.72
C GLU A 298 10.28 -5.66 10.35
N GLY A 299 10.91 -6.55 9.58
CA GLY A 299 12.27 -6.40 9.10
C GLY A 299 12.43 -5.19 8.18
N ILE A 300 13.65 -4.66 8.12
CA ILE A 300 13.97 -3.46 7.34
C ILE A 300 13.78 -3.67 5.82
N GLU A 301 13.85 -4.92 5.35
CA GLU A 301 13.64 -5.29 3.96
C GLU A 301 12.19 -5.69 3.65
N ASP A 302 11.31 -5.75 4.66
CA ASP A 302 9.93 -6.25 4.53
C ASP A 302 8.96 -5.16 4.01
N LEU A 303 9.41 -4.40 3.02
CA LEU A 303 8.59 -3.52 2.19
C LEU A 303 8.85 -3.90 0.75
N GLN A 304 7.81 -4.18 -0.02
CA GLN A 304 7.95 -4.54 -1.43
C GLN A 304 7.21 -3.55 -2.29
N VAL A 305 7.76 -3.27 -3.49
CA VAL A 305 7.00 -2.61 -4.55
C VAL A 305 5.86 -3.54 -4.94
N PHE A 306 4.64 -3.02 -4.97
CA PHE A 306 3.46 -3.80 -5.27
C PHE A 306 3.49 -4.27 -6.72
N ASN A 307 3.26 -5.56 -6.92
CA ASN A 307 3.03 -6.16 -8.22
C ASN A 307 1.71 -6.91 -8.14
N LYS A 308 0.70 -6.44 -8.87
CA LYS A 308 -0.65 -6.99 -8.87
C LYS A 308 -0.69 -8.47 -9.29
N HIS A 309 0.09 -8.84 -10.31
CA HIS A 309 0.13 -10.23 -10.82
C HIS A 309 0.75 -11.16 -9.79
N GLU A 310 1.87 -10.76 -9.18
CA GLU A 310 2.53 -11.55 -8.14
C GLU A 310 1.70 -11.62 -6.87
N PHE A 311 0.99 -10.56 -6.51
CA PHE A 311 0.10 -10.53 -5.35
C PHE A 311 -1.07 -11.51 -5.54
N VAL A 312 -1.76 -11.45 -6.68
CA VAL A 312 -2.87 -12.36 -7.00
C VAL A 312 -2.36 -13.80 -7.11
N ASP A 313 -1.22 -14.03 -7.76
CA ASP A 313 -0.60 -15.36 -7.80
C ASP A 313 -0.31 -15.89 -6.38
N SER A 314 0.36 -15.11 -5.52
CA SER A 314 0.65 -15.53 -4.14
C SER A 314 -0.62 -15.78 -3.31
N PHE A 315 -1.67 -14.99 -3.53
CA PHE A 315 -2.94 -15.12 -2.81
C PHE A 315 -3.70 -16.39 -3.19
N PHE A 316 -3.75 -16.75 -4.47
CA PHE A 316 -4.54 -17.87 -5.01
C PHE A 316 -3.72 -19.09 -5.41
N LYS A 317 -2.43 -19.13 -5.07
CA LYS A 317 -1.57 -20.30 -5.33
C LYS A 317 -1.92 -21.44 -4.38
N ILE A 318 -2.37 -22.54 -4.96
CA ILE A 318 -2.59 -23.82 -4.26
C ILE A 318 -1.24 -24.35 -3.78
#